data_AF-A0A4Y4MCI6-F1
#
_entry.id   AF-A0A4Y4MCI6-F1
#
_cell.length_a   1.000
_cell.length_b   1.000
_cell.length_c   1.000
_cell.angle_alpha   90.00
_cell.angle_beta   90.00
_cell.angle_gamma   90.00
#
_symmetry.space_group_name_H-M   'P 1'
#
loop_
_entity.id
_entity.type
_entity.pdbx_description
1 polymer ?
#
loop_
_entity_poly.entity_id
_entity_poly.type
_entity_poly.pdbx_seq_one_letter_code
_entity_poly.pdbx_strand_id
1 'polypeptide(L)'
;MSITYHLKFRKNLEQKKELTQLINEYKNNILLVSNLYSTQHGYEGGKFQDEYLDIDLKNSSQISFDLLQKDAEPHYWKTMLNEIIHKITNDIYPKEDYFFDFQGDIVYEMREKGVIKKNSIDKFL
;
A
#
# COMPACT_ATOMS: atom_id res chain seq x y z
N MET A 1 3.31 -19.00 4.20
CA MET A 1 2.46 -17.80 3.99
C MET A 1 3.27 -16.77 3.23
N SER A 2 2.72 -16.12 2.20
CA SER A 2 3.32 -14.91 1.58
C SER A 2 3.10 -13.73 2.53
N ILE A 3 4.01 -12.76 2.57
CA ILE A 3 3.80 -11.47 3.26
C ILE A 3 3.50 -10.48 2.16
N THR A 4 2.25 -9.99 2.12
CA THR A 4 1.77 -9.11 1.06
C THR A 4 1.14 -7.87 1.68
N TYR A 5 1.58 -6.72 1.24
CA TYR A 5 0.97 -5.43 1.58
C TYR A 5 0.21 -4.89 0.38
N HIS A 6 -0.82 -4.11 0.64
CA HIS A 6 -1.61 -3.46 -0.40
C HIS A 6 -1.68 -1.96 -0.13
N LEU A 7 -1.50 -1.18 -1.19
CA LEU A 7 -1.83 0.23 -1.23
C LEU A 7 -3.04 0.38 -2.15
N LYS A 8 -4.22 0.62 -1.56
CA LYS A 8 -5.49 0.75 -2.27
C LYS A 8 -5.92 2.21 -2.31
N PHE A 9 -6.36 2.67 -3.46
CA PHE A 9 -6.86 4.03 -3.69
C PHE A 9 -8.38 4.03 -3.76
N ARG A 10 -9.04 5.05 -3.21
CA ARG A 10 -10.52 5.14 -3.23
C ARG A 10 -11.14 5.26 -4.63
N LYS A 11 -10.34 5.48 -5.67
CA LYS A 11 -10.80 5.64 -7.05
C LYS A 11 -9.90 4.89 -8.02
N ASN A 12 -10.39 4.67 -9.23
CA ASN A 12 -9.55 4.22 -10.34
C ASN A 12 -8.58 5.33 -10.75
N LEU A 13 -7.30 4.98 -10.80
CA LEU A 13 -6.22 5.84 -11.25
C LEU A 13 -5.68 5.33 -12.58
N GLU A 14 -5.05 6.24 -13.32
CA GLU A 14 -4.27 5.89 -14.51
C GLU A 14 -2.82 5.61 -14.10
N GLN A 15 -2.21 4.58 -14.69
CA GLN A 15 -0.80 4.27 -14.47
C GLN A 15 0.08 5.42 -14.98
N LYS A 16 0.67 6.19 -14.07
CA LYS A 16 1.65 7.22 -14.39
C LYS A 16 3.00 6.63 -14.81
N LYS A 17 3.73 7.33 -15.68
CA LYS A 17 5.05 6.90 -16.15
C LYS A 17 6.06 6.81 -15.00
N GLU A 18 5.96 7.74 -14.06
CA GLU A 18 6.76 7.85 -12.84
C GLU A 18 6.60 6.60 -11.96
N LEU A 19 5.38 6.03 -11.89
CA LEU A 19 5.15 4.76 -11.17
C LEU A 19 5.87 3.60 -11.86
N THR A 20 5.76 3.51 -13.18
CA THR A 20 6.46 2.47 -13.95
C THR A 20 7.99 2.59 -13.80
N GLN A 21 8.52 3.81 -13.75
CA GLN A 21 9.95 4.05 -13.50
C GLN A 21 10.35 3.61 -12.08
N LEU A 22 9.57 3.99 -11.08
CA LEU A 22 9.78 3.60 -9.69
C LEU A 22 9.79 2.08 -9.50
N ILE A 23 8.82 1.38 -10.08
CA ILE A 23 8.73 -0.09 -10.02
C ILE A 23 10.00 -0.74 -10.61
N ASN A 24 10.52 -0.19 -11.71
CA ASN A 24 11.74 -0.70 -12.33
C ASN A 24 13.00 -0.39 -11.51
N GLU A 25 13.07 0.80 -10.89
CA GLU A 25 14.19 1.19 -10.00
C GLU A 25 14.30 0.26 -8.79
N TYR A 26 13.16 -0.09 -8.19
CA TYR A 26 13.10 -0.94 -7.01
C TYR A 26 12.93 -2.43 -7.35
N LYS A 27 13.05 -2.83 -8.62
CA LYS A 27 12.96 -4.24 -9.01
C LYS A 27 14.14 -5.01 -8.41
N ASN A 28 13.87 -5.82 -7.39
CA ASN A 28 14.88 -6.61 -6.70
C ASN A 28 14.32 -7.97 -6.22
N ASN A 29 15.17 -8.79 -5.59
CA ASN A 29 14.82 -10.13 -5.14
C ASN A 29 14.21 -10.17 -3.71
N ILE A 30 14.08 -9.02 -3.06
CA ILE A 30 13.54 -8.88 -1.70
C ILE A 30 12.06 -8.51 -1.77
N LEU A 31 11.71 -7.48 -2.54
CA LEU A 31 10.36 -6.92 -2.64
C LEU A 31 9.91 -6.86 -4.11
N LEU A 32 8.76 -7.46 -4.40
CA LEU A 32 8.09 -7.34 -5.68
C LEU A 32 6.98 -6.29 -5.59
N VAL A 33 7.10 -5.23 -6.39
CA VAL A 33 6.07 -4.20 -6.51
C VAL A 33 5.28 -4.44 -7.78
N SER A 34 3.95 -4.47 -7.64
CA SER A 34 3.04 -4.68 -8.76
C SER A 34 2.83 -3.40 -9.58
N ASN A 35 2.30 -3.53 -10.80
CA ASN A 35 1.73 -2.36 -11.49
C ASN A 35 0.47 -1.85 -10.75
N LEU A 36 -0.12 -0.75 -11.21
CA LEU A 36 -1.44 -0.32 -10.77
C LEU A 36 -2.51 -1.20 -11.42
N TYR A 37 -3.35 -1.83 -10.60
CA TYR A 37 -4.49 -2.62 -11.06
C TYR A 37 -5.76 -1.91 -10.63
N SER A 38 -6.79 -1.96 -11.47
CA SER A 38 -8.11 -1.37 -11.16
C SER A 38 -9.15 -2.47 -11.04
N THR A 39 -10.04 -2.33 -10.06
CA THR A 39 -11.19 -3.22 -9.83
C THR A 39 -12.48 -2.43 -9.88
N GLN A 40 -13.57 -3.07 -10.30
CA GLN A 40 -14.93 -2.51 -10.25
C GLN A 40 -15.59 -2.72 -8.87
N HIS A 41 -15.03 -3.62 -8.08
CA HIS A 41 -15.51 -3.97 -6.74
C HIS A 41 -14.31 -4.05 -5.80
N GLY A 42 -14.02 -2.93 -5.15
CA GLY A 42 -12.96 -2.77 -4.17
C GLY A 42 -13.50 -2.68 -2.76
N TYR A 43 -12.73 -3.22 -1.82
CA TYR A 43 -13.09 -3.23 -0.41
C TYR A 43 -11.84 -3.04 0.44
N GLU A 44 -11.98 -2.24 1.49
CA GLU A 44 -10.99 -2.14 2.56
C GLU A 44 -11.62 -2.59 3.86
N GLY A 45 -10.98 -3.56 4.52
CA GLY A 45 -11.35 -3.96 5.85
C GLY A 45 -10.10 -4.31 6.64
N GLY A 46 -10.19 -4.20 7.96
CA GLY A 46 -9.07 -4.50 8.84
C GLY A 46 -9.11 -3.68 10.11
N LYS A 47 -8.25 -4.07 11.06
CA LYS A 47 -8.13 -3.34 12.32
C LYS A 47 -7.39 -2.02 12.10
N PHE A 48 -7.98 -0.91 12.56
CA PHE A 48 -7.36 0.40 12.62
C PHE A 48 -7.57 1.01 14.00
N GLN A 49 -6.48 1.22 14.75
CA GLN A 49 -6.55 1.61 16.16
C GLN A 49 -7.36 0.58 16.97
N ASP A 50 -8.34 1.02 17.75
CA ASP A 50 -9.23 0.17 18.54
C ASP A 50 -10.53 -0.20 17.80
N GLU A 51 -10.63 0.16 16.51
CA GLU A 51 -11.80 -0.04 15.67
C GLU A 51 -11.52 -1.01 14.51
N TYR A 52 -12.60 -1.58 13.96
CA TYR A 52 -12.55 -2.33 12.72
C TYR A 52 -13.08 -1.45 11.60
N LEU A 53 -12.28 -1.29 10.54
CA LEU A 53 -12.70 -0.63 9.32
C LEU A 53 -13.44 -1.63 8.43
N ASP A 54 -14.51 -1.16 7.82
CA ASP A 54 -15.31 -1.85 6.82
C ASP A 54 -15.77 -0.77 5.83
N ILE A 55 -15.07 -0.68 4.69
CA ILE A 55 -15.22 0.41 3.72
C ILE A 55 -15.34 -0.15 2.32
N ASP A 56 -16.49 0.11 1.68
CA ASP A 56 -16.68 -0.09 0.25
C ASP A 56 -15.90 0.98 -0.54
N LEU A 57 -14.93 0.54 -1.35
CA LEU A 57 -14.14 1.40 -2.23
C LEU A 57 -14.74 1.51 -3.63
N LYS A 58 -15.74 0.69 -3.99
CA LYS A 58 -16.36 0.64 -5.31
C LYS A 58 -15.31 0.44 -6.42
N ASN A 59 -15.18 1.42 -7.31
CA ASN A 59 -14.16 1.41 -8.36
C ASN A 59 -12.86 1.94 -7.79
N SER A 60 -11.90 1.06 -7.54
CA SER A 60 -10.64 1.40 -6.88
C SER A 60 -9.44 0.86 -7.63
N SER A 61 -8.31 1.57 -7.54
CA SER A 61 -7.02 1.02 -7.94
C SER A 61 -6.22 0.50 -6.74
N GLN A 62 -5.31 -0.44 -6.98
CA GLN A 62 -4.41 -0.96 -5.97
C GLN A 62 -3.03 -1.29 -6.54
N ILE A 63 -2.03 -1.27 -5.64
CA ILE A 63 -0.67 -1.75 -5.85
C ILE A 63 -0.39 -2.77 -4.74
N SER A 64 0.13 -3.94 -5.08
CA SER A 64 0.59 -4.94 -4.12
C SER A 64 2.11 -4.92 -3.99
N PHE A 65 2.57 -5.25 -2.78
CA PHE A 65 3.97 -5.37 -2.41
C PHE A 65 4.17 -6.74 -1.79
N ASP A 66 4.79 -7.65 -2.54
CA ASP A 66 5.04 -9.02 -2.11
C ASP A 66 6.47 -9.17 -1.62
N LEU A 67 6.64 -9.56 -0.35
CA LEU A 67 7.97 -9.87 0.21
C LEU A 67 8.39 -11.27 -0.24
N LEU A 68 9.37 -11.31 -1.15
CA LEU A 68 9.92 -12.53 -1.74
C LEU A 68 10.90 -13.23 -0.80
N GLN A 69 11.77 -12.45 -0.13
CA GLN A 69 12.80 -12.98 0.77
C GLN A 69 12.47 -12.63 2.22
N LYS A 70 11.78 -13.54 2.90
CA LYS A 70 11.33 -13.36 4.29
C LYS A 70 12.47 -13.37 5.31
N ASP A 71 13.58 -14.00 4.95
CA ASP A 71 14.77 -14.10 5.79
C ASP A 71 15.69 -12.88 5.64
N ALA A 72 15.37 -11.93 4.74
CA ALA A 72 16.06 -10.64 4.68
C ALA A 72 15.83 -9.89 6.00
N GLU A 73 16.85 -9.16 6.50
CA GLU A 73 16.70 -8.49 7.79
C GLU A 73 15.49 -7.54 7.77
N PRO A 74 14.59 -7.62 8.77
CA PRO A 74 13.34 -6.87 8.76
C PRO A 74 13.49 -5.37 8.55
N HIS A 75 14.58 -4.79 9.07
CA HIS A 75 14.85 -3.36 8.94
C HIS A 75 15.02 -2.91 7.47
N TYR A 76 15.69 -3.72 6.64
CA TYR A 76 15.98 -3.34 5.25
C TYR A 76 14.71 -3.28 4.40
N TRP A 77 13.91 -4.34 4.40
CA TRP A 77 12.72 -4.36 3.54
C TRP A 77 11.64 -3.41 4.06
N LYS A 78 11.52 -3.19 5.38
CA LYS A 78 10.59 -2.19 5.95
C LYS A 78 10.96 -0.78 5.51
N THR A 79 12.25 -0.45 5.52
CA THR A 79 12.75 0.86 5.06
C THR A 79 12.42 1.05 3.58
N MET A 80 12.73 0.06 2.75
CA MET A 80 12.44 0.09 1.31
C MET A 80 10.94 0.23 1.02
N LEU A 81 10.10 -0.55 1.71
CA LEU A 81 8.65 -0.51 1.57
C LEU A 81 8.11 0.90 1.91
N ASN A 82 8.56 1.47 3.02
CA ASN A 82 8.17 2.83 3.43
C ASN A 82 8.60 3.89 2.42
N GLU A 83 9.83 3.81 1.89
CA GLU A 83 10.31 4.73 0.85
C GLU A 83 9.45 4.67 -0.41
N ILE A 84 9.14 3.46 -0.89
CA ILE A 84 8.34 3.28 -2.11
C ILE A 84 6.92 3.82 -1.88
N ILE A 85 6.28 3.48 -0.75
CA ILE A 85 4.94 3.98 -0.43
C ILE A 85 4.94 5.51 -0.36
N HIS A 86 5.92 6.11 0.32
CA HIS A 86 6.04 7.56 0.41
C HIS A 86 6.16 8.21 -0.98
N LYS A 87 7.04 7.69 -1.85
CA LYS A 87 7.16 8.18 -3.23
C LYS A 87 5.83 8.07 -3.99
N ILE A 88 5.13 6.95 -3.85
CA ILE A 88 3.83 6.75 -4.52
C ILE A 88 2.77 7.75 -4.00
N THR A 89 2.63 7.90 -2.69
CA THR A 89 1.53 8.67 -2.07
C THR A 89 1.77 10.17 -2.00
N ASN A 90 3.03 10.62 -2.04
CA ASN A 90 3.38 12.04 -1.93
C ASN A 90 3.92 12.64 -3.23
N ASP A 91 4.61 11.87 -4.06
CA ASP A 91 5.20 12.41 -5.30
C ASP A 91 4.33 12.07 -6.52
N ILE A 92 3.88 10.82 -6.62
CA ILE A 92 3.15 10.33 -7.81
C ILE A 92 1.65 10.63 -7.68
N TYR A 93 1.02 10.32 -6.55
CA TYR A 93 -0.42 10.52 -6.30
C TYR A 93 -0.70 11.37 -5.02
N PRO A 94 -0.18 12.62 -4.94
CA PRO A 94 -0.24 13.46 -3.74
C PRO A 94 -1.64 13.80 -3.24
N LYS A 95 -2.66 13.71 -4.10
CA LYS A 95 -4.02 14.18 -3.81
C LYS A 95 -5.00 13.03 -3.65
N GLU A 96 -4.53 11.79 -3.76
CA GLU A 96 -5.40 10.62 -3.75
C GLU A 96 -5.54 10.07 -2.34
N ASP A 97 -6.78 9.78 -1.98
CA ASP A 97 -7.11 9.06 -0.76
C ASP A 97 -6.76 7.59 -0.93
N TYR A 98 -6.12 7.02 0.08
CA TYR A 98 -5.60 5.65 0.05
C TYR A 98 -5.69 4.96 1.41
N PHE A 99 -5.57 3.65 1.37
CA PHE A 99 -5.41 2.74 2.50
C PHE A 99 -4.19 1.88 2.24
N PHE A 100 -3.33 1.76 3.25
CA PHE A 100 -2.16 0.89 3.22
C PHE A 100 -2.33 -0.19 4.28
N ASP A 101 -2.48 -1.44 3.82
CA ASP A 101 -2.85 -2.58 4.66
C ASP A 101 -1.92 -3.79 4.48
N PHE A 102 -1.94 -4.67 5.48
CA PHE A 102 -1.35 -6.00 5.42
C PHE A 102 -2.45 -7.05 5.30
N GLN A 103 -2.50 -7.71 4.14
CA GLN A 103 -3.39 -8.84 3.84
C GLN A 103 -4.87 -8.63 4.18
N GLY A 104 -5.36 -7.38 4.27
CA GLY A 104 -6.71 -7.06 4.74
C GLY A 104 -6.97 -7.34 6.23
N ASP A 105 -5.91 -7.57 7.02
CA ASP A 105 -6.01 -7.81 8.46
C ASP A 105 -5.81 -6.52 9.27
N ILE A 106 -4.80 -5.74 8.89
CA ILE A 106 -4.38 -4.53 9.60
C ILE A 106 -4.20 -3.40 8.59
N VAL A 107 -4.88 -2.28 8.82
CA VAL A 107 -4.64 -1.04 8.09
C VAL A 107 -3.60 -0.24 8.87
N TYR A 108 -2.44 0.04 8.28
CA TYR A 108 -1.37 0.79 8.96
C TYR A 108 -1.49 2.29 8.77
N GLU A 109 -1.90 2.71 7.59
CA GLU A 109 -1.98 4.13 7.24
C GLU A 109 -3.14 4.33 6.28
N MET A 110 -3.84 5.45 6.46
CA MET A 110 -4.84 5.88 5.49
C MET A 110 -4.80 7.39 5.31
N ARG A 111 -5.09 7.84 4.09
CA ARG A 111 -5.40 9.23 3.80
C ARG A 111 -6.85 9.32 3.38
N GLU A 112 -7.60 10.17 4.09
CA GLU A 112 -8.98 10.47 3.74
C GLU A 112 -9.22 11.98 3.77
N LYS A 113 -9.77 12.52 2.68
CA LYS A 113 -10.03 13.95 2.51
C LYS A 113 -8.77 14.79 2.77
N GLY A 114 -7.60 14.26 2.36
CA GLY A 114 -6.30 14.90 2.55
C GLY A 114 -5.71 14.79 3.97
N VAL A 115 -6.37 14.14 4.92
CA VAL A 115 -5.86 13.92 6.28
C VAL A 115 -5.24 12.55 6.38
N ILE A 116 -3.95 12.48 6.72
CA ILE A 116 -3.23 11.22 6.95
C ILE A 116 -3.41 10.79 8.40
N LYS A 117 -3.85 9.55 8.60
CA LYS A 117 -3.94 8.89 9.91
C LYS A 117 -3.10 7.62 9.89
N LYS A 118 -2.36 7.38 10.97
CA LYS A 118 -1.56 6.17 11.16
C LYS A 118 -2.14 5.34 12.28
N ASN A 119 -2.05 4.03 12.14
CA ASN A 119 -2.42 3.08 13.17
C ASN A 119 -1.33 3.09 14.26
N SER A 120 -1.74 3.04 15.52
CA SER A 120 -0.82 2.96 16.67
C SER A 120 -0.20 1.56 16.81
N ILE A 121 -0.74 0.56 16.11
CA ILE A 121 -0.17 -0.78 16.00
C ILE A 121 1.00 -0.70 14.99
N ASP A 122 2.11 -0.12 15.44
CA ASP A 122 3.29 0.16 14.62
C ASP A 122 4.20 -1.08 14.48
N LYS A 123 3.59 -2.21 14.14
CA LYS A 123 4.29 -3.46 13.87
C LYS A 123 3.96 -3.89 12.45
N PHE A 124 4.73 -3.38 11.49
CA PHE A 124 5.03 -4.18 10.30
C PHE A 124 5.46 -5.55 10.83
N LEU A 125 4.72 -6.61 10.52
CA LEU A 125 5.06 -7.98 10.91
C LEU A 125 6.43 -8.34 10.30
#